data_AF-A0A1F3M0B8-F1
#
_entry.id   AF-A0A1F3M0B8-F1
#
_cell.length_a   1.000
_cell.length_b   1.000
_cell.length_c   1.000
_cell.angle_alpha   90.00
_cell.angle_beta   90.00
_cell.angle_gamma   90.00
#
_symmetry.space_group_name_H-M   'P 1'
#
loop_
_entity.id
_entity.type
_entity.pdbx_description
1 polymer ?
#
loop_
_entity_poly.entity_id
_entity_poly.type
_entity_poly.pdbx_seq_one_letter_code
_entity_poly.pdbx_strand_id
1 'polypeptide(L)'
;MLSEVQNNIFVEPLIKRWRPYDDVVRFSGTAKFQRRLQRVASIGEPEEAATVSLSLINQDYFDTIKTVTSSIVVGKKGIGVDTVTVSIIGDSFTQGAFFKDALLVKGYVPKIKMIGLRNVSGYPGQFDEGRGGWTLAKYFAVTTKRTDAYNGFFQPGGDFRFWGSTDFWKLANAIRINPKENWSFGESYNAGRYTTRSLLFDEKTGYKLNPEKNDIMYNNSEESYVRYDGKHWMKVNYADFVWDVDYGKYLSMWKLKAPSILVEFLGLNDFRGAKKPSEINFTEWNLQLEKLAGSYLKAVPNGKFVLMIPSSTCGILDNVAGDFTTRQNACMWEHRRNIIEKFDRREKENIFVVDAAIAIDNLNGSDFTTDPVYTKPYSEYPGMEIIPVQKGNPHPYPNYPDMGISLAGFIQKYR
;
A
#
# COMPACT_ATOMS: atom_id res chain seq x y z
N MET A 1 13.01 -12.99 5.73
CA MET A 1 11.95 -13.82 6.33
C MET A 1 11.86 -13.53 7.82
N LEU A 2 10.69 -13.69 8.43
CA LEU A 2 10.51 -13.47 9.87
C LEU A 2 10.65 -14.80 10.62
N SER A 3 11.45 -14.83 11.69
CA SER A 3 11.69 -16.05 12.49
C SER A 3 10.42 -16.55 13.19
N GLU A 4 10.32 -17.86 13.41
CA GLU A 4 9.25 -18.50 14.18
C GLU A 4 7.82 -18.08 13.75
N VAL A 5 7.65 -17.84 12.46
CA VAL A 5 6.40 -17.45 11.81
C VAL A 5 6.35 -18.16 10.46
N GLN A 6 5.15 -18.58 10.04
CA GLN A 6 4.94 -19.16 8.72
C GLN A 6 5.26 -18.14 7.62
N ASN A 7 6.35 -18.38 6.87
CA ASN A 7 6.66 -17.63 5.65
C ASN A 7 6.19 -18.47 4.45
N ASN A 8 5.17 -17.99 3.74
CA ASN A 8 4.67 -18.63 2.53
C ASN A 8 5.23 -17.93 1.29
N ILE A 9 5.70 -18.73 0.32
CA ILE A 9 6.17 -18.28 -0.98
C ILE A 9 5.25 -18.90 -2.04
N PHE A 10 4.32 -18.11 -2.55
CA PHE A 10 3.44 -18.52 -3.64
C PHE A 10 4.14 -18.36 -5.00
N VAL A 11 3.78 -19.22 -5.96
CA VAL A 11 4.39 -19.23 -7.30
C VAL A 11 3.75 -18.21 -8.24
N GLU A 12 2.49 -17.86 -8.01
CA GLU A 12 1.69 -17.00 -8.88
C GLU A 12 2.31 -15.60 -9.06
N PRO A 13 2.93 -14.99 -8.04
CA PRO A 13 3.64 -13.73 -8.22
C PRO A 13 4.90 -13.81 -9.08
N LEU A 14 5.45 -15.02 -9.27
CA LEU A 14 6.75 -15.22 -9.91
C LEU A 14 6.64 -15.56 -11.39
N ILE A 15 5.58 -16.25 -11.81
CA ILE A 15 5.41 -16.73 -13.19
C ILE A 15 4.47 -15.85 -14.03
N LYS A 16 4.64 -15.90 -15.35
CA LYS A 16 3.74 -15.25 -16.32
C LYS A 16 2.41 -15.99 -16.35
N ARG A 17 1.51 -15.61 -15.46
CA ARG A 17 0.26 -16.32 -15.18
C ARG A 17 -0.73 -16.42 -16.34
N TRP A 18 -0.59 -15.60 -17.38
CA TRP A 18 -1.41 -15.73 -18.60
C TRP A 18 -0.95 -16.88 -19.52
N ARG A 19 0.05 -17.65 -19.08
CA ARG A 19 0.53 -18.91 -19.64
C ARG A 19 0.70 -19.96 -18.52
N PRO A 20 -0.37 -20.29 -17.77
CA PRO A 20 -0.25 -21.08 -16.54
C PRO A 20 0.07 -22.56 -16.78
N TYR A 21 -0.01 -23.01 -18.04
CA TYR A 21 0.25 -24.40 -18.44
C TYR A 21 1.61 -24.57 -19.13
N ASP A 22 2.26 -23.48 -19.54
CA ASP A 22 3.51 -23.56 -20.29
C ASP A 22 4.68 -23.92 -19.35
N ASP A 23 4.69 -23.39 -18.13
CA ASP A 23 5.81 -23.53 -17.20
C ASP A 23 5.37 -23.82 -15.75
N VAL A 24 6.19 -24.56 -14.98
CA VAL A 24 6.04 -24.75 -13.53
C VAL A 24 7.27 -24.27 -12.75
N VAL A 25 7.06 -23.91 -11.47
CA VAL A 25 8.15 -23.60 -10.54
C VAL A 25 8.41 -24.76 -9.60
N ARG A 26 9.68 -25.15 -9.47
CA ARG A 26 10.16 -26.12 -8.48
C ARG A 26 11.03 -25.43 -7.44
N PHE A 27 10.75 -25.70 -6.17
CA PHE A 27 11.55 -25.19 -5.05
C PHE A 27 12.63 -26.20 -4.65
N SER A 28 13.84 -25.71 -4.35
CA SER A 28 14.96 -26.47 -3.80
C SER A 28 15.84 -25.55 -2.95
N GLY A 29 17.07 -25.96 -2.63
CA GLY A 29 17.99 -25.23 -1.74
C GLY A 29 18.15 -25.91 -0.38
N THR A 30 18.82 -25.24 0.54
CA THR A 30 19.15 -25.77 1.88
C THR A 30 18.13 -25.40 2.96
N ALA A 31 17.14 -24.55 2.65
CA ALA A 31 16.09 -24.19 3.60
C ALA A 31 15.24 -25.40 4.03
N LYS A 32 14.83 -25.40 5.30
CA LYS A 32 13.93 -26.41 5.87
C LYS A 32 12.48 -26.11 5.52
N PHE A 33 11.99 -26.70 4.43
CA PHE A 33 10.60 -26.57 3.99
C PHE A 33 9.66 -27.42 4.86
N GLN A 34 8.64 -26.80 5.43
CA GLN A 34 7.51 -27.51 6.04
C GLN A 34 6.54 -28.03 4.98
N ARG A 35 6.30 -27.23 3.94
CA ARG A 35 5.54 -27.64 2.74
C ARG A 35 6.32 -27.21 1.51
N ARG A 36 6.25 -28.05 0.47
CA ARG A 36 6.87 -27.79 -0.82
C ARG A 36 5.98 -28.34 -1.92
N LEU A 37 4.93 -27.59 -2.21
CA LEU A 37 3.85 -27.96 -3.13
C LEU A 37 4.03 -27.22 -4.47
N GLN A 38 3.22 -27.60 -5.47
CA GLN A 38 3.25 -27.00 -6.80
C GLN A 38 3.01 -25.48 -6.77
N ARG A 39 2.16 -24.99 -5.86
CA ARG A 39 1.77 -23.58 -5.78
C ARG A 39 2.44 -22.80 -4.65
N VAL A 40 2.96 -23.49 -3.64
CA VAL A 40 3.45 -22.84 -2.42
C VAL A 40 4.58 -23.62 -1.75
N ALA A 41 5.60 -22.88 -1.33
CA ALA A 41 6.57 -23.35 -0.35
C ALA A 41 6.36 -22.62 0.99
N SER A 42 6.53 -23.35 2.08
CA SER A 42 6.24 -22.89 3.44
C SER A 42 7.46 -23.12 4.32
N ILE A 43 7.97 -22.06 4.96
CA ILE A 43 9.12 -22.09 5.87
C ILE A 43 8.72 -21.43 7.19
N GLY A 44 8.60 -22.22 8.25
CA GLY A 44 8.24 -21.72 9.59
C GLY A 44 9.44 -21.29 10.43
N GLU A 45 10.58 -21.97 10.25
CA GLU A 45 11.83 -21.69 10.96
C GLU A 45 12.91 -21.33 9.93
N PRO A 46 12.94 -20.07 9.45
CA PRO A 46 13.96 -19.64 8.51
C PRO A 46 15.32 -19.57 9.21
N GLU A 47 16.34 -20.15 8.58
CA GLU A 47 17.73 -20.12 9.06
C GLU A 47 18.55 -19.11 8.25
N GLU A 48 19.36 -18.30 8.93
CA GLU A 48 20.23 -17.32 8.27
C GLU A 48 21.17 -18.03 7.29
N ALA A 49 21.34 -17.45 6.09
CA ALA A 49 22.15 -17.98 5.00
C ALA A 49 21.70 -19.33 4.39
N ALA A 50 20.64 -19.96 4.90
CA ALA A 50 20.00 -21.07 4.19
C ALA A 50 19.48 -20.59 2.83
N THR A 51 19.46 -21.45 1.83
CA THR A 51 19.13 -21.07 0.45
C THR A 51 17.74 -21.52 0.05
N VAL A 52 17.05 -20.69 -0.72
CA VAL A 52 15.86 -21.05 -1.49
C VAL A 52 16.21 -20.90 -2.96
N SER A 53 16.10 -22.00 -3.70
CA SER A 53 16.27 -22.04 -5.14
C SER A 53 14.92 -22.25 -5.80
N LEU A 54 14.67 -21.51 -6.89
CA LEU A 54 13.48 -21.60 -7.71
C LEU A 54 13.91 -21.93 -9.13
N SER A 55 13.45 -23.06 -9.66
CA SER A 55 13.68 -23.47 -11.04
C SER A 55 12.38 -23.35 -11.84
N LEU A 56 12.43 -22.61 -12.94
CA LEU A 56 11.37 -22.55 -13.95
C LEU A 56 11.57 -23.70 -14.94
N ILE A 57 10.59 -24.58 -15.03
CA ILE A 57 10.61 -25.77 -15.87
C ILE A 57 9.57 -25.60 -16.98
N ASN A 58 9.99 -25.78 -18.23
CA ASN A 58 9.06 -25.83 -19.35
C ASN A 58 8.33 -27.19 -19.36
N GLN A 59 7.01 -27.20 -19.58
CA GLN A 59 6.24 -28.45 -19.56
C GLN A 59 6.20 -29.19 -20.90
N ASP A 60 6.57 -28.55 -22.02
CA ASP A 60 6.64 -29.22 -23.32
C ASP A 60 7.89 -30.11 -23.42
N TYR A 61 9.03 -29.59 -22.92
CA TYR A 61 10.33 -30.26 -23.02
C TYR A 61 10.84 -30.82 -21.68
N PHE A 62 10.22 -30.45 -20.55
CA PHE A 62 10.64 -30.81 -19.19
C PHE A 62 12.05 -30.31 -18.78
N ASP A 63 12.60 -29.36 -19.53
CA ASP A 63 13.90 -28.76 -19.26
C ASP A 63 13.81 -27.57 -18.30
N THR A 64 14.88 -27.35 -17.54
CA THR A 64 15.03 -26.17 -16.68
C THR A 64 15.41 -24.96 -17.53
N ILE A 65 14.49 -24.01 -17.70
CA ILE A 65 14.74 -22.74 -18.40
C ILE A 65 15.70 -21.87 -17.60
N LYS A 66 15.46 -21.75 -16.29
CA LYS A 66 16.24 -20.88 -15.41
C LYS A 66 16.13 -21.33 -13.97
N THR A 67 17.24 -21.25 -13.23
CA THR A 67 17.26 -21.36 -11.77
C THR A 67 17.76 -20.06 -11.16
N VAL A 68 17.07 -19.60 -10.12
CA VAL A 68 17.51 -18.48 -9.28
C VAL A 68 17.62 -18.98 -7.85
N THR A 69 18.73 -18.63 -7.18
CA THR A 69 18.98 -18.98 -5.79
C THR A 69 19.15 -17.73 -4.96
N SER A 70 18.44 -17.65 -3.85
CA SER A 70 18.54 -16.56 -2.86
C SER A 70 18.93 -17.12 -1.50
N SER A 71 19.79 -16.39 -0.79
CA SER A 71 20.09 -16.66 0.61
C SER A 71 19.05 -16.01 1.51
N ILE A 72 18.59 -16.73 2.52
CA ILE A 72 17.63 -16.24 3.51
C ILE A 72 18.34 -15.27 4.45
N VAL A 73 17.75 -14.09 4.61
CA VAL A 73 18.05 -13.15 5.69
C VAL A 73 16.89 -13.16 6.68
N VAL A 74 17.20 -13.31 7.97
CA VAL A 74 16.21 -13.46 9.03
C VAL A 74 16.06 -12.17 9.83
N GLY A 75 14.82 -11.69 9.91
CA GLY A 75 14.38 -10.76 10.96
C GLY A 75 13.87 -11.55 12.15
N LYS A 76 14.41 -11.32 13.34
CA LYS A 76 13.95 -12.03 14.54
C LYS A 76 12.65 -11.41 15.04
N LYS A 77 11.57 -12.19 15.18
CA LYS A 77 10.30 -11.66 15.70
C LYS A 77 10.44 -11.25 17.16
N GLY A 78 9.63 -10.27 17.61
CA GLY A 78 9.48 -9.96 19.04
C GLY A 78 10.69 -9.37 19.75
N ILE A 79 11.80 -9.08 19.04
CA ILE A 79 12.98 -8.45 19.65
C ILE A 79 12.98 -6.93 19.45
N GLY A 80 13.77 -6.21 20.26
CA GLY A 80 14.00 -4.78 20.15
C GLY A 80 13.45 -3.99 21.33
N VAL A 81 14.32 -3.22 21.98
CA VAL A 81 13.98 -2.40 23.16
C VAL A 81 13.69 -0.94 22.81
N ASP A 82 14.10 -0.47 21.65
CA ASP A 82 13.91 0.91 21.23
C ASP A 82 12.67 1.07 20.36
N THR A 83 12.07 2.27 20.39
CA THR A 83 10.94 2.60 19.52
C THR A 83 11.38 2.70 18.07
N VAL A 84 10.77 1.91 17.18
CA VAL A 84 10.91 2.05 15.73
C VAL A 84 9.72 2.82 15.17
N THR A 85 9.98 3.84 14.34
CA THR A 85 8.94 4.67 13.73
C THR A 85 8.76 4.34 12.26
N VAL A 86 7.54 4.03 11.86
CA VAL A 86 7.22 3.59 10.50
C VAL A 86 6.08 4.41 9.93
N SER A 87 6.18 4.87 8.69
CA SER A 87 5.06 5.47 7.96
C SER A 87 4.76 4.62 6.73
N ILE A 88 3.49 4.44 6.38
CA ILE A 88 3.07 3.67 5.20
C ILE A 88 2.14 4.53 4.35
N ILE A 89 2.64 4.95 3.18
CA ILE A 89 1.89 5.59 2.11
C ILE A 89 1.33 4.49 1.22
N GLY A 90 0.04 4.57 0.87
CA GLY A 90 -0.50 3.59 -0.05
C GLY A 90 -1.95 3.85 -0.46
N ASP A 91 -2.52 2.84 -1.09
CA ASP A 91 -3.88 2.90 -1.64
C ASP A 91 -4.91 2.20 -0.74
N SER A 92 -5.88 1.50 -1.35
CA SER A 92 -6.90 0.72 -0.67
C SER A 92 -6.33 -0.47 0.12
N PHE A 93 -5.13 -0.99 -0.21
CA PHE A 93 -4.45 -2.00 0.61
C PHE A 93 -4.02 -1.43 1.96
N THR A 94 -3.39 -0.26 1.95
CA THR A 94 -2.98 0.43 3.17
C THR A 94 -4.20 0.95 3.94
N GLN A 95 -5.22 1.45 3.25
CA GLN A 95 -6.50 1.83 3.86
C GLN A 95 -7.20 0.64 4.55
N GLY A 96 -7.15 -0.54 3.94
CA GLY A 96 -7.64 -1.79 4.54
C GLY A 96 -6.68 -2.39 5.58
N ALA A 97 -5.56 -1.73 5.85
CA ALA A 97 -4.57 -2.05 6.87
C ALA A 97 -3.98 -3.47 6.75
N PHE A 98 -3.52 -3.85 5.54
CA PHE A 98 -2.85 -5.14 5.28
C PHE A 98 -1.72 -5.48 6.27
N PHE A 99 -1.08 -4.47 6.86
CA PHE A 99 0.04 -4.64 7.79
C PHE A 99 -0.40 -4.87 9.26
N LYS A 100 -1.65 -4.54 9.59
CA LYS A 100 -2.16 -4.40 10.96
C LYS A 100 -1.93 -5.65 11.80
N ASP A 101 -2.20 -6.81 11.22
CA ASP A 101 -2.10 -8.07 11.93
C ASP A 101 -0.65 -8.40 12.33
N ALA A 102 0.27 -8.33 11.38
CA ALA A 102 1.68 -8.61 11.63
C ALA A 102 2.31 -7.57 12.58
N LEU A 103 2.05 -6.29 12.35
CA LEU A 103 2.74 -5.21 13.07
C LEU A 103 2.09 -4.87 14.43
N LEU A 104 0.76 -4.92 14.53
CA LEU A 104 0.02 -4.39 15.69
C LEU A 104 -0.73 -5.46 16.48
N VAL A 105 -1.46 -6.37 15.82
CA VAL A 105 -2.25 -7.43 16.52
C VAL A 105 -1.32 -8.46 17.14
N LYS A 106 -0.46 -9.07 16.32
CA LYS A 106 0.45 -10.15 16.74
C LYS A 106 1.73 -9.59 17.36
N GLY A 107 1.99 -8.28 17.22
CA GLY A 107 3.11 -7.59 17.85
C GLY A 107 4.48 -8.11 17.41
N TYR A 108 4.62 -8.59 16.17
CA TYR A 108 5.90 -9.13 15.69
C TYR A 108 7.03 -8.11 15.70
N VAL A 109 6.70 -6.81 15.71
CA VAL A 109 7.63 -5.69 15.90
C VAL A 109 7.27 -4.95 17.20
N PRO A 110 7.92 -5.25 18.33
CA PRO A 110 7.62 -4.57 19.59
C PRO A 110 8.03 -3.10 19.54
N LYS A 111 7.32 -2.26 20.29
CA LYS A 111 7.56 -0.80 20.39
C LYS A 111 7.51 -0.07 19.03
N ILE A 112 6.76 -0.60 18.06
CA ILE A 112 6.49 0.11 16.82
C ILE A 112 5.56 1.31 17.06
N LYS A 113 5.85 2.41 16.37
CA LYS A 113 4.96 3.58 16.29
C LYS A 113 4.72 3.94 14.83
N MET A 114 3.48 3.76 14.40
CA MET A 114 3.01 4.07 13.05
C MET A 114 2.72 5.57 12.95
N ILE A 115 3.33 6.23 11.98
CA ILE A 115 3.34 7.68 11.77
C ILE A 115 2.52 8.05 10.54
N GLY A 116 1.59 8.98 10.72
CA GLY A 116 0.71 9.49 9.68
C GLY A 116 -0.38 10.39 10.24
N LEU A 117 -1.32 10.73 9.37
CA LEU A 117 -2.48 11.55 9.65
C LEU A 117 -3.75 10.74 9.85
N ARG A 118 -3.85 9.53 9.27
CA ARG A 118 -5.07 8.70 9.30
C ARG A 118 -4.96 7.65 10.40
N ASN A 119 -5.90 7.61 11.33
CA ASN A 119 -5.96 6.63 12.42
C ASN A 119 -6.08 5.21 11.86
N VAL A 120 -5.24 4.27 12.30
CA VAL A 120 -5.40 2.83 12.00
C VAL A 120 -6.65 2.32 12.70
N SER A 121 -7.58 1.74 11.94
CA SER A 121 -8.86 1.26 12.49
C SER A 121 -8.62 0.20 13.57
N GLY A 122 -9.23 0.40 14.74
CA GLY A 122 -9.08 -0.49 15.90
C GLY A 122 -7.78 -0.33 16.70
N TYR A 123 -6.87 0.58 16.32
CA TYR A 123 -5.58 0.78 16.99
C TYR A 123 -5.31 2.25 17.32
N PRO A 124 -5.85 2.77 18.45
CA PRO A 124 -5.63 4.14 18.88
C PRO A 124 -4.15 4.50 19.00
N GLY A 125 -3.79 5.71 18.55
CA GLY A 125 -2.41 6.20 18.59
C GLY A 125 -1.49 5.66 17.48
N GLN A 126 -2.00 4.77 16.61
CA GLN A 126 -1.31 4.29 15.41
C GLN A 126 -1.92 4.95 14.17
N PHE A 127 -1.07 5.34 13.22
CA PHE A 127 -1.48 6.09 12.03
C PHE A 127 -0.86 5.55 10.74
N ASP A 128 -1.56 5.71 9.62
CA ASP A 128 -1.03 5.46 8.27
C ASP A 128 -1.43 6.57 7.30
N GLU A 129 -1.05 6.38 6.04
CA GLU A 129 -1.30 7.27 4.91
C GLU A 129 -1.99 6.51 3.77
N GLY A 130 -2.84 5.53 4.09
CA GLY A 130 -3.58 4.73 3.11
C GLY A 130 -4.83 5.43 2.60
N ARG A 131 -4.94 5.62 1.28
CA ARG A 131 -6.06 6.32 0.63
C ARG A 131 -6.63 5.48 -0.50
N GLY A 132 -7.84 4.95 -0.31
CA GLY A 132 -8.38 3.99 -1.28
C GLY A 132 -8.65 4.60 -2.66
N GLY A 133 -8.32 3.85 -3.70
CA GLY A 133 -8.42 4.30 -5.09
C GLY A 133 -7.38 5.33 -5.50
N TRP A 134 -6.34 5.56 -4.70
CA TRP A 134 -5.25 6.47 -5.06
C TRP A 134 -4.22 5.80 -5.95
N THR A 135 -3.73 6.58 -6.90
CA THR A 135 -2.55 6.33 -7.72
C THR A 135 -1.38 7.14 -7.16
N LEU A 136 -0.14 6.83 -7.55
CA LEU A 136 1.02 7.63 -7.17
C LEU A 136 0.86 9.09 -7.61
N ALA A 137 0.32 9.32 -8.82
CA ALA A 137 0.09 10.66 -9.35
C ALA A 137 -0.82 11.53 -8.45
N LYS A 138 -1.77 10.94 -7.69
CA LYS A 138 -2.59 11.71 -6.74
C LYS A 138 -1.79 12.27 -5.56
N TYR A 139 -0.67 11.64 -5.20
CA TYR A 139 0.26 12.17 -4.21
C TYR A 139 1.07 13.37 -4.73
N PHE A 140 1.04 13.65 -6.04
CA PHE A 140 1.69 14.77 -6.72
C PHE A 140 0.70 15.88 -7.13
N ALA A 141 -0.45 15.95 -6.45
CA ALA A 141 -1.46 16.97 -6.68
C ALA A 141 -2.16 17.38 -5.38
N VAL A 142 -2.65 18.61 -5.33
CA VAL A 142 -3.52 19.08 -4.25
C VAL A 142 -4.94 18.52 -4.39
N THR A 143 -5.61 18.34 -3.27
CA THR A 143 -7.01 17.89 -3.22
C THR A 143 -7.91 19.03 -2.75
N THR A 144 -8.95 19.34 -3.51
CA THR A 144 -9.85 20.48 -3.23
C THR A 144 -11.29 20.07 -2.94
N LYS A 145 -11.70 18.84 -3.26
CA LYS A 145 -13.08 18.38 -3.09
C LYS A 145 -13.38 17.92 -1.67
N ARG A 146 -14.65 17.99 -1.28
CA ARG A 146 -15.17 17.54 0.02
C ARG A 146 -14.80 16.09 0.35
N THR A 147 -14.82 15.19 -0.63
CA THR A 147 -14.59 13.75 -0.45
C THR A 147 -13.24 13.26 -0.97
N ASP A 148 -12.38 14.16 -1.47
CA ASP A 148 -11.01 13.79 -1.80
C ASP A 148 -10.18 13.83 -0.53
N ALA A 149 -9.63 12.68 -0.12
CA ALA A 149 -8.80 12.59 1.08
C ALA A 149 -7.65 13.61 1.04
N TYR A 150 -7.41 14.36 2.12
CA TYR A 150 -6.32 15.33 2.16
C TYR A 150 -4.97 14.74 1.73
N ASN A 151 -4.27 15.40 0.78
CA ASN A 151 -2.87 15.12 0.46
C ASN A 151 -1.93 16.03 1.27
N GLY A 152 -1.15 15.45 2.18
CA GLY A 152 -0.18 16.20 2.98
C GLY A 152 1.19 16.38 2.34
N PHE A 153 1.50 15.65 1.26
CA PHE A 153 2.85 15.52 0.72
C PHE A 153 3.19 16.53 -0.37
N PHE A 154 2.20 16.96 -1.15
CA PHE A 154 2.38 17.93 -2.22
C PHE A 154 2.14 19.35 -1.69
N GLN A 155 3.21 20.12 -1.57
CA GLN A 155 3.22 21.37 -0.83
C GLN A 155 3.81 22.51 -1.68
N PRO A 156 3.41 23.76 -1.40
CA PRO A 156 4.01 24.92 -2.05
C PRO A 156 5.42 25.13 -1.49
N GLY A 157 6.34 25.64 -2.30
CA GLY A 157 7.72 25.95 -1.92
C GLY A 157 7.84 27.08 -0.87
N GLY A 158 9.05 27.40 -0.45
CA GLY A 158 9.29 28.48 0.52
C GLY A 158 8.68 28.22 1.91
N ASP A 159 8.23 29.27 2.59
CA ASP A 159 7.63 29.21 3.93
C ASP A 159 6.10 29.00 3.92
N PHE A 160 5.51 28.76 2.75
CA PHE A 160 4.09 28.47 2.59
C PHE A 160 3.74 27.03 2.99
N ARG A 161 2.49 26.81 3.43
CA ARG A 161 1.98 25.52 3.91
C ARG A 161 0.54 25.29 3.49
N PHE A 162 0.26 24.23 2.72
CA PHE A 162 -1.09 23.91 2.27
C PHE A 162 -1.77 22.88 3.19
N TRP A 163 -2.89 23.31 3.77
CA TRP A 163 -3.63 22.54 4.75
C TRP A 163 -4.84 21.81 4.20
N GLY A 164 -5.12 21.88 2.89
CA GLY A 164 -6.28 21.20 2.28
C GLY A 164 -7.49 22.11 2.11
N SER A 165 -8.64 21.49 1.88
CA SER A 165 -9.89 22.20 1.58
C SER A 165 -10.81 22.33 2.79
N THR A 166 -11.54 23.43 2.86
CA THR A 166 -12.44 23.71 3.98
C THR A 166 -13.57 22.67 4.09
N ASP A 167 -14.15 22.24 2.98
CA ASP A 167 -15.22 21.23 3.01
C ASP A 167 -14.73 19.85 3.44
N PHE A 168 -13.49 19.48 3.09
CA PHE A 168 -12.91 18.22 3.56
C PHE A 168 -12.78 18.20 5.09
N TRP A 169 -12.27 19.29 5.69
CA TRP A 169 -12.12 19.35 7.14
C TRP A 169 -13.44 19.48 7.89
N LYS A 170 -14.43 20.18 7.33
CA LYS A 170 -15.81 20.15 7.84
C LYS A 170 -16.34 18.72 7.86
N LEU A 171 -16.17 17.97 6.77
CA LEU A 171 -16.61 16.58 6.71
C LEU A 171 -15.88 15.70 7.73
N ALA A 172 -14.57 15.82 7.84
CA ALA A 172 -13.77 15.06 8.81
C ALA A 172 -14.16 15.38 10.27
N ASN A 173 -14.53 16.64 10.57
CA ASN A 173 -15.08 17.03 11.87
C ASN A 173 -16.48 16.47 12.10
N ALA A 174 -17.37 16.57 11.11
CA ALA A 174 -18.73 16.05 11.21
C ALA A 174 -18.75 14.54 11.47
N ILE A 175 -17.94 13.75 10.75
CA ILE A 175 -17.81 12.30 10.97
C ILE A 175 -17.20 12.02 12.35
N ARG A 176 -16.19 12.78 12.79
CA ARG A 176 -15.59 12.61 14.13
C ARG A 176 -16.63 12.80 15.24
N ILE A 177 -17.51 13.80 15.11
CA ILE A 177 -18.53 14.13 16.12
C ILE A 177 -19.66 13.10 16.07
N ASN A 178 -20.12 12.72 14.88
CA ASN A 178 -21.23 11.80 14.66
C ASN A 178 -20.82 10.55 13.85
N PRO A 179 -19.96 9.66 14.38
CA PRO A 179 -19.39 8.56 13.58
C PRO A 179 -20.41 7.50 13.15
N LYS A 180 -21.61 7.48 13.76
CA LYS A 180 -22.68 6.52 13.49
C LYS A 180 -23.81 7.08 12.63
N GLU A 181 -23.69 8.32 12.14
CA GLU A 181 -24.66 8.90 11.20
C GLU A 181 -24.62 8.18 9.85
N ASN A 182 -25.64 8.40 9.01
CA ASN A 182 -25.77 7.77 7.69
C ASN A 182 -24.85 8.45 6.66
N TRP A 183 -23.54 8.31 6.86
CA TRP A 183 -22.52 8.78 5.92
C TRP A 183 -22.51 7.93 4.66
N SER A 184 -22.34 8.57 3.50
CA SER A 184 -22.06 7.80 2.29
C SER A 184 -20.74 7.03 2.42
N PHE A 185 -20.59 5.97 1.62
CA PHE A 185 -19.34 5.22 1.56
C PHE A 185 -18.15 6.15 1.23
N GLY A 186 -18.30 7.03 0.22
CA GLY A 186 -17.24 7.96 -0.18
C GLY A 186 -16.83 8.95 0.91
N GLU A 187 -17.77 9.41 1.74
CA GLU A 187 -17.48 10.32 2.86
C GLU A 187 -16.72 9.62 3.99
N SER A 188 -17.30 8.54 4.52
CA SER A 188 -16.71 7.78 5.62
C SER A 188 -15.35 7.18 5.26
N TYR A 189 -15.22 6.65 4.04
CA TYR A 189 -14.00 6.01 3.56
C TYR A 189 -12.83 7.01 3.40
N ASN A 190 -13.10 8.21 2.87
CA ASN A 190 -12.05 9.19 2.58
C ASN A 190 -11.73 10.10 3.77
N ALA A 191 -12.72 10.51 4.57
CA ALA A 191 -12.55 11.51 5.62
C ALA A 191 -12.64 10.96 7.06
N GLY A 192 -13.23 9.77 7.25
CA GLY A 192 -13.56 9.26 8.59
C GLY A 192 -12.38 8.88 9.48
N ARG A 193 -11.18 8.74 8.92
CA ARG A 193 -9.96 8.33 9.65
C ARG A 193 -9.09 9.50 10.11
N TYR A 194 -9.53 10.75 9.98
CA TYR A 194 -8.75 11.92 10.43
C TYR A 194 -9.16 12.44 11.81
N THR A 195 -9.68 11.56 12.68
CA THR A 195 -10.28 11.91 13.98
C THR A 195 -9.39 12.79 14.86
N THR A 196 -8.08 12.53 14.89
CA THR A 196 -7.16 13.37 15.69
C THR A 196 -6.77 14.67 14.99
N ARG A 197 -6.74 14.67 13.65
CA ARG A 197 -6.21 15.79 12.86
C ARG A 197 -7.27 16.84 12.55
N SER A 198 -8.54 16.45 12.44
CA SER A 198 -9.65 17.37 12.21
C SER A 198 -9.85 18.38 13.34
N LEU A 199 -9.38 18.07 14.56
CA LEU A 199 -9.37 18.98 15.71
C LEU A 199 -8.54 20.25 15.51
N LEU A 200 -7.66 20.29 14.50
CA LEU A 200 -6.90 21.50 14.16
C LEU A 200 -7.71 22.46 13.26
N PHE A 201 -8.97 22.14 12.97
CA PHE A 201 -9.80 22.89 12.05
C PHE A 201 -11.15 23.21 12.69
N ASP A 202 -11.66 24.39 12.39
CA ASP A 202 -12.96 24.86 12.86
C ASP A 202 -14.08 23.98 12.30
N GLU A 203 -14.99 23.55 13.17
CA GLU A 203 -16.02 22.56 12.83
C GLU A 203 -17.05 23.10 11.82
N LYS A 204 -17.31 24.42 11.85
CA LYS A 204 -18.34 25.04 11.01
C LYS A 204 -17.80 25.48 9.65
N THR A 205 -16.63 26.10 9.66
CA THR A 205 -16.03 26.73 8.50
C THR A 205 -14.99 25.85 7.83
N GLY A 206 -14.38 24.90 8.55
CA GLY A 206 -13.31 24.04 8.03
C GLY A 206 -11.95 24.71 7.93
N TYR A 207 -11.85 26.00 8.30
CA TYR A 207 -10.57 26.70 8.32
C TYR A 207 -9.68 26.15 9.43
N LYS A 208 -8.37 26.18 9.19
CA LYS A 208 -7.38 25.85 10.20
C LYS A 208 -7.53 26.80 11.40
N LEU A 209 -7.59 26.22 12.60
CA LEU A 209 -7.53 26.95 13.86
C LEU A 209 -6.09 27.44 14.10
N ASN A 210 -5.98 28.66 14.62
CA ASN A 210 -4.70 29.34 14.85
C ASN A 210 -3.79 29.27 13.61
N PRO A 211 -4.23 29.81 12.46
CA PRO A 211 -3.40 29.82 11.26
C PRO A 211 -2.18 30.71 11.49
N GLU A 212 -1.08 30.30 10.91
CA GLU A 212 0.14 31.09 10.87
C GLU A 212 0.23 31.82 9.53
N LYS A 213 0.98 32.93 9.50
CA LYS A 213 1.25 33.63 8.24
C LYS A 213 1.76 32.63 7.20
N ASN A 214 1.29 32.77 5.96
CA ASN A 214 1.60 31.90 4.82
C ASN A 214 1.00 30.49 4.86
N ASP A 215 0.10 30.18 5.81
CA ASP A 215 -0.80 29.04 5.69
C ASP A 215 -1.77 29.26 4.52
N ILE A 216 -1.99 28.23 3.72
CA ILE A 216 -2.83 28.21 2.52
C ILE A 216 -3.89 27.13 2.68
N MET A 217 -5.12 27.45 2.28
CA MET A 217 -6.24 26.50 2.18
C MET A 217 -7.00 26.72 0.87
N TYR A 218 -7.79 25.73 0.48
CA TYR A 218 -8.80 25.91 -0.56
C TYR A 218 -10.14 26.22 0.08
N ASN A 219 -10.67 27.41 -0.15
CA ASN A 219 -12.01 27.79 0.29
C ASN A 219 -13.04 27.29 -0.73
N ASN A 220 -13.79 26.26 -0.36
CA ASN A 220 -14.80 25.68 -1.24
C ASN A 220 -15.99 26.61 -1.53
N SER A 221 -16.37 27.49 -0.61
CA SER A 221 -17.50 28.41 -0.82
C SER A 221 -17.17 29.53 -1.82
N GLU A 222 -15.90 29.89 -1.93
CA GLU A 222 -15.41 30.91 -2.86
C GLU A 222 -14.65 30.32 -4.06
N GLU A 223 -14.59 28.98 -4.15
CA GLU A 223 -13.84 28.22 -5.16
C GLU A 223 -12.43 28.78 -5.45
N SER A 224 -11.70 29.14 -4.39
CA SER A 224 -10.40 29.79 -4.52
C SER A 224 -9.40 29.36 -3.45
N TYR A 225 -8.11 29.48 -3.77
CA TYR A 225 -7.06 29.36 -2.76
C TYR A 225 -7.01 30.64 -1.94
N VAL A 226 -6.78 30.48 -0.64
CA VAL A 226 -6.64 31.59 0.29
C VAL A 226 -5.38 31.40 1.13
N ARG A 227 -4.65 32.50 1.36
CA ARG A 227 -3.46 32.56 2.20
C ARG A 227 -3.71 33.43 3.42
N TYR A 228 -3.31 32.97 4.59
CA TYR A 228 -3.36 33.78 5.80
C TYR A 228 -2.20 34.79 5.82
N ASP A 229 -2.50 36.08 5.93
CA ASP A 229 -1.50 37.15 5.94
C ASP A 229 -0.91 37.46 7.33
N GLY A 230 -1.44 36.80 8.37
CA GLY A 230 -1.16 37.07 9.78
C GLY A 230 -2.34 37.69 10.53
N LYS A 231 -3.40 38.10 9.82
CA LYS A 231 -4.65 38.65 10.38
C LYS A 231 -5.88 38.07 9.68
N HIS A 232 -5.87 38.03 8.35
CA HIS A 232 -7.00 37.62 7.52
C HIS A 232 -6.58 36.60 6.44
N TRP A 233 -7.56 35.84 5.98
CA TRP A 233 -7.42 35.00 4.78
C TRP A 233 -7.63 35.87 3.53
N MET A 234 -6.67 35.86 2.61
CA MET A 234 -6.71 36.62 1.37
C MET A 234 -6.63 35.68 0.17
N LYS A 235 -7.37 35.98 -0.90
CA LYS A 235 -7.32 35.19 -2.13
C LYS A 235 -5.92 35.19 -2.75
N VAL A 236 -5.51 34.02 -3.24
CA VAL A 236 -4.27 33.78 -3.98
C VAL A 236 -4.56 32.79 -5.10
N ASN A 237 -3.68 32.69 -6.09
CA ASN A 237 -3.80 31.73 -7.18
C ASN A 237 -2.90 30.52 -6.95
N TYR A 238 -3.30 29.36 -7.48
CA TYR A 238 -2.47 28.17 -7.47
C TYR A 238 -1.10 28.42 -8.14
N ALA A 239 -1.09 29.18 -9.23
CA ALA A 239 0.11 29.50 -10.01
C ALA A 239 1.08 30.45 -9.30
N ASP A 240 0.69 31.06 -8.17
CA ASP A 240 1.57 31.92 -7.38
C ASP A 240 2.66 31.12 -6.63
N PHE A 241 2.56 29.78 -6.64
CA PHE A 241 3.46 28.89 -5.93
C PHE A 241 4.07 27.84 -6.86
N VAL A 242 5.31 27.45 -6.53
CA VAL A 242 5.92 26.24 -7.07
C VAL A 242 5.54 25.09 -6.16
N TRP A 243 4.84 24.09 -6.69
CA TRP A 243 4.38 22.94 -5.92
C TRP A 243 5.27 21.73 -6.18
N ASP A 244 5.65 21.03 -5.11
CA ASP A 244 6.42 19.79 -5.21
C ASP A 244 6.15 18.88 -4.01
N VAL A 245 6.63 17.64 -4.08
CA VAL A 245 6.61 16.74 -2.93
C VAL A 245 7.65 17.16 -1.90
N ASP A 246 7.20 17.51 -0.71
CA ASP A 246 8.05 17.93 0.40
C ASP A 246 7.70 17.15 1.68
N TYR A 247 8.36 16.01 1.85
CA TYR A 247 8.15 15.14 3.00
C TYR A 247 8.62 15.79 4.31
N GLY A 248 9.71 16.57 4.28
CA GLY A 248 10.21 17.28 5.45
C GLY A 248 9.23 18.34 5.93
N LYS A 249 8.65 19.11 5.00
CA LYS A 249 7.59 20.06 5.28
C LYS A 249 6.35 19.36 5.83
N TYR A 250 5.91 18.26 5.23
CA TYR A 250 4.82 17.43 5.76
C TYR A 250 5.06 17.03 7.24
N LEU A 251 6.24 16.52 7.57
CA LEU A 251 6.57 16.16 8.96
C LEU A 251 6.51 17.37 9.90
N SER A 252 7.13 18.49 9.50
CA SER A 252 7.21 19.69 10.34
C SER A 252 5.85 20.36 10.56
N MET A 253 5.05 20.50 9.50
CA MET A 253 3.70 21.07 9.53
C MET A 253 2.83 20.35 10.55
N TRP A 254 2.84 19.02 10.48
CA TRP A 254 1.98 18.19 11.31
C TRP A 254 2.63 17.77 12.64
N LYS A 255 3.83 18.31 12.94
CA LYS A 255 4.63 18.01 14.14
C LYS A 255 4.80 16.49 14.35
N LEU A 256 5.03 15.78 13.25
CA LEU A 256 5.18 14.33 13.25
C LEU A 256 6.61 13.95 13.60
N LYS A 257 6.77 12.88 14.38
CA LYS A 257 8.09 12.28 14.59
C LYS A 257 8.55 11.68 13.26
N ALA A 258 9.77 12.01 12.85
CA ALA A 258 10.37 11.44 11.65
C ALA A 258 10.35 9.90 11.69
N PRO A 259 9.79 9.22 10.68
CA PRO A 259 9.81 7.77 10.61
C PRO A 259 11.19 7.29 10.16
N SER A 260 11.78 6.35 10.90
CA SER A 260 13.02 5.67 10.49
C SER A 260 12.83 4.80 9.24
N ILE A 261 11.58 4.44 8.93
CA ILE A 261 11.21 3.68 7.73
C ILE A 261 9.98 4.33 7.09
N LEU A 262 10.10 4.74 5.82
CA LEU A 262 8.96 5.12 4.98
C LEU A 262 8.67 3.98 4.00
N VAL A 263 7.45 3.46 4.04
CA VAL A 263 6.96 2.42 3.15
C VAL A 263 6.03 3.05 2.12
N GLU A 264 6.27 2.75 0.86
CA GLU A 264 5.37 3.00 -0.26
C GLU A 264 4.70 1.68 -0.65
N PHE A 265 3.39 1.71 -0.89
CA PHE A 265 2.64 0.58 -1.40
C PHE A 265 1.47 1.05 -2.29
N LEU A 266 1.79 1.42 -3.53
CA LEU A 266 0.85 1.77 -4.61
C LEU A 266 1.08 0.88 -5.84
N GLY A 267 0.49 1.25 -6.98
CA GLY A 267 0.67 0.55 -8.26
C GLY A 267 -0.56 -0.22 -8.74
N LEU A 268 -1.41 -0.70 -7.83
CA LEU A 268 -2.62 -1.44 -8.21
C LEU A 268 -3.58 -0.56 -9.03
N ASN A 269 -3.95 0.61 -8.47
CA ASN A 269 -4.86 1.53 -9.16
C ASN A 269 -4.21 2.20 -10.37
N ASP A 270 -2.88 2.27 -10.40
CA ASP A 270 -2.10 2.84 -11.49
C ASP A 270 -2.14 1.94 -12.73
N PHE A 271 -2.00 0.62 -12.56
CA PHE A 271 -1.68 -0.27 -13.68
C PHE A 271 -2.67 -1.41 -13.92
N ARG A 272 -3.47 -1.87 -12.94
CA ARG A 272 -4.33 -3.06 -13.14
C ARG A 272 -5.28 -2.95 -14.33
N GLY A 273 -5.70 -1.71 -14.63
CA GLY A 273 -6.64 -1.39 -15.69
C GLY A 273 -6.02 -1.17 -17.08
N ALA A 274 -4.70 -1.28 -17.22
CA ALA A 274 -4.04 -1.03 -18.50
C ALA A 274 -4.53 -2.01 -19.58
N LYS A 275 -4.76 -1.48 -20.79
CA LYS A 275 -5.31 -2.27 -21.91
C LYS A 275 -4.31 -3.28 -22.46
N LYS A 276 -3.03 -2.92 -22.47
CA LYS A 276 -1.93 -3.70 -23.05
C LYS A 276 -0.79 -3.82 -22.04
N PRO A 277 -0.67 -4.96 -21.32
CA PRO A 277 0.36 -5.15 -20.30
C PRO A 277 1.79 -4.86 -20.78
N SER A 278 2.13 -5.30 -22.00
CA SER A 278 3.47 -5.17 -22.57
C SER A 278 3.85 -3.74 -23.01
N GLU A 279 2.88 -2.82 -23.04
CA GLU A 279 3.06 -1.43 -23.50
C GLU A 279 2.89 -0.42 -22.35
N ILE A 280 2.86 -0.87 -21.10
CA ILE A 280 2.76 0.04 -19.95
C ILE A 280 4.01 0.92 -19.88
N ASN A 281 3.80 2.24 -19.87
CA ASN A 281 4.87 3.21 -19.70
C ASN A 281 5.02 3.59 -18.21
N PHE A 282 6.11 3.12 -17.59
CA PHE A 282 6.42 3.40 -16.18
C PHE A 282 7.23 4.68 -15.96
N THR A 283 7.56 5.44 -17.00
CA THR A 283 8.52 6.57 -16.90
C THR A 283 8.11 7.60 -15.86
N GLU A 284 6.88 8.12 -15.94
CA GLU A 284 6.40 9.13 -14.99
C GLU A 284 6.26 8.55 -13.57
N TRP A 285 5.78 7.31 -13.44
CA TRP A 285 5.63 6.66 -12.15
C TRP A 285 6.98 6.45 -11.45
N ASN A 286 8.00 6.01 -12.21
CA ASN A 286 9.36 5.86 -11.70
C ASN A 286 9.95 7.22 -11.28
N LEU A 287 9.77 8.27 -12.10
CA LEU A 287 10.23 9.62 -11.74
C LEU A 287 9.56 10.15 -10.47
N GLN A 288 8.27 9.90 -10.30
CA GLN A 288 7.53 10.27 -9.09
C GLN A 288 8.03 9.50 -7.86
N LEU A 289 8.32 8.20 -7.98
CA LEU A 289 8.92 7.45 -6.89
C LEU A 289 10.29 7.99 -6.49
N GLU A 290 11.17 8.30 -7.44
CA GLU A 290 12.48 8.89 -7.15
C GLU A 290 12.34 10.22 -6.41
N LYS A 291 11.37 11.06 -6.82
CA LYS A 291 11.07 12.33 -6.12
C LYS A 291 10.59 12.10 -4.69
N LEU A 292 9.69 11.15 -4.47
CA LEU A 292 9.20 10.81 -3.14
C LEU A 292 10.33 10.27 -2.25
N ALA A 293 11.10 9.31 -2.76
CA ALA A 293 12.24 8.72 -2.06
C ALA A 293 13.29 9.79 -1.72
N GLY A 294 13.68 10.62 -2.69
CA GLY A 294 14.62 11.72 -2.50
C GLY A 294 14.13 12.76 -1.49
N SER A 295 12.84 13.13 -1.53
CA SER A 295 12.23 14.06 -0.57
C SER A 295 12.24 13.49 0.85
N TYR A 296 11.93 12.20 1.01
CA TYR A 296 12.00 11.51 2.30
C TYR A 296 13.44 11.41 2.82
N LEU A 297 14.39 10.92 2.02
CA LEU A 297 15.78 10.73 2.44
C LEU A 297 16.49 12.07 2.71
N LYS A 298 16.06 13.16 2.06
CA LYS A 298 16.50 14.51 2.44
C LYS A 298 16.03 14.90 3.85
N ALA A 299 14.80 14.55 4.21
CA ALA A 299 14.23 14.84 5.53
C ALA A 299 14.73 13.88 6.62
N VAL A 300 15.05 12.63 6.26
CA VAL A 300 15.50 11.57 7.16
C VAL A 300 16.71 10.85 6.53
N PRO A 301 17.93 11.42 6.61
CA PRO A 301 19.11 10.89 5.89
C PRO A 301 19.49 9.45 6.21
N ASN A 302 19.24 9.01 7.45
CA ASN A 302 19.47 7.63 7.90
C ASN A 302 18.21 6.76 7.82
N GLY A 303 17.14 7.29 7.24
CA GLY A 303 15.88 6.59 7.04
C GLY A 303 16.00 5.52 5.96
N LYS A 304 15.01 4.63 5.89
CA LYS A 304 14.92 3.58 4.86
C LYS A 304 13.66 3.79 4.05
N PHE A 305 13.82 3.99 2.75
CA PHE A 305 12.69 4.03 1.82
C PHE A 305 12.42 2.61 1.35
N VAL A 306 11.22 2.12 1.59
CA VAL A 306 10.81 0.75 1.29
C VAL A 306 9.73 0.79 0.22
N LEU A 307 10.02 0.22 -0.93
CA LEU A 307 9.07 0.03 -2.01
C LEU A 307 8.44 -1.36 -1.90
N MET A 308 7.15 -1.42 -1.59
CA MET A 308 6.45 -2.70 -1.50
C MET A 308 6.03 -3.15 -2.90
N ILE A 309 6.31 -4.40 -3.26
CA ILE A 309 5.75 -4.99 -4.47
C ILE A 309 4.25 -5.26 -4.22
N PRO A 310 3.34 -4.63 -4.99
CA PRO A 310 1.92 -4.81 -4.81
C PRO A 310 1.43 -6.12 -5.39
N SER A 311 0.16 -6.46 -5.08
CA SER A 311 -0.45 -7.69 -5.55
C SER A 311 -0.32 -7.85 -7.07
N SER A 312 0.40 -8.88 -7.49
CA SER A 312 0.45 -9.38 -8.88
C SER A 312 -0.75 -10.26 -9.23
N THR A 313 -1.62 -10.49 -8.26
CA THR A 313 -2.73 -11.45 -8.28
C THR A 313 -4.03 -10.72 -7.95
N CYS A 314 -4.84 -10.43 -8.97
CA CYS A 314 -6.12 -9.76 -8.85
C CYS A 314 -7.30 -10.73 -8.61
N GLY A 315 -6.99 -11.97 -8.25
CA GLY A 315 -7.96 -13.03 -7.97
C GLY A 315 -8.15 -14.00 -9.13
N ILE A 316 -9.36 -14.54 -9.32
CA ILE A 316 -9.65 -15.61 -10.29
C ILE A 316 -10.46 -15.10 -11.49
N LEU A 317 -10.55 -15.93 -12.54
CA LEU A 317 -11.32 -15.58 -13.74
C LEU A 317 -12.82 -15.53 -13.44
N ASP A 318 -13.34 -16.48 -12.66
CA ASP A 318 -14.74 -16.50 -12.26
C ASP A 318 -14.98 -15.45 -11.18
N ASN A 319 -15.55 -14.31 -11.58
CA ASN A 319 -15.81 -13.21 -10.67
C ASN A 319 -17.13 -12.51 -11.02
N VAL A 320 -17.82 -12.02 -9.99
CA VAL A 320 -19.13 -11.34 -10.12
C VAL A 320 -19.04 -10.08 -10.99
N ALA A 321 -17.89 -9.42 -11.03
CA ALA A 321 -17.70 -8.18 -11.79
C ALA A 321 -17.54 -8.42 -13.31
N GLY A 322 -17.31 -9.65 -13.76
CA GLY A 322 -16.98 -9.96 -15.15
C GLY A 322 -15.61 -9.42 -15.58
N ASP A 323 -14.72 -9.13 -14.62
CA ASP A 323 -13.39 -8.60 -14.89
C ASP A 323 -12.54 -9.64 -15.63
N PHE A 324 -11.77 -9.18 -16.64
CA PHE A 324 -10.79 -10.04 -17.30
C PHE A 324 -9.51 -10.15 -16.45
N THR A 325 -9.58 -10.95 -15.38
CA THR A 325 -8.56 -11.04 -14.33
C THR A 325 -7.17 -11.42 -14.86
N THR A 326 -7.09 -12.25 -15.91
CA THR A 326 -5.81 -12.61 -16.53
C THR A 326 -5.07 -11.39 -17.09
N ARG A 327 -5.77 -10.42 -17.69
CA ARG A 327 -5.16 -9.15 -18.13
C ARG A 327 -4.69 -8.33 -16.94
N GLN A 328 -5.50 -8.22 -15.89
CA GLN A 328 -5.13 -7.48 -14.68
C GLN A 328 -3.85 -8.08 -14.05
N ASN A 329 -3.77 -9.41 -13.91
CA ASN A 329 -2.58 -10.11 -13.45
C ASN A 329 -1.37 -9.83 -14.35
N ALA A 330 -1.56 -9.79 -15.68
CA ALA A 330 -0.49 -9.47 -16.60
C ALA A 330 0.05 -8.05 -16.41
N CYS A 331 -0.84 -7.06 -16.25
CA CYS A 331 -0.44 -5.69 -15.95
C CYS A 331 0.34 -5.59 -14.62
N MET A 332 -0.15 -6.28 -13.58
CA MET A 332 0.48 -6.23 -12.27
C MET A 332 1.81 -7.00 -12.23
N TRP A 333 1.97 -8.07 -13.02
CA TRP A 333 3.25 -8.75 -13.19
C TRP A 333 4.28 -7.85 -13.90
N GLU A 334 3.86 -7.12 -14.94
CA GLU A 334 4.73 -6.15 -15.63
C GLU A 334 5.15 -5.01 -14.70
N HIS A 335 4.24 -4.57 -13.83
CA HIS A 335 4.56 -3.60 -12.79
C HIS A 335 5.59 -4.13 -11.78
N ARG A 336 5.40 -5.35 -11.26
CA ARG A 336 6.36 -6.05 -10.41
C ARG A 336 7.74 -6.13 -11.08
N ARG A 337 7.79 -6.51 -12.36
CA ARG A 337 9.03 -6.56 -13.14
C ARG A 337 9.71 -5.19 -13.16
N ASN A 338 9.00 -4.12 -13.48
CA ASN A 338 9.55 -2.77 -13.45
C ASN A 338 10.12 -2.39 -12.08
N ILE A 339 9.41 -2.69 -10.99
CA ILE A 339 9.90 -2.42 -9.63
C ILE A 339 11.25 -3.12 -9.39
N ILE A 340 11.33 -4.41 -9.67
CA ILE A 340 12.55 -5.20 -9.46
C ILE A 340 13.68 -4.69 -10.36
N GLU A 341 13.43 -4.47 -11.64
CA GLU A 341 14.46 -4.01 -12.60
C GLU A 341 14.99 -2.60 -12.30
N LYS A 342 14.20 -1.73 -11.66
CA LYS A 342 14.56 -0.32 -11.40
C LYS A 342 15.03 -0.03 -9.99
N PHE A 343 14.52 -0.74 -8.99
CA PHE A 343 14.71 -0.39 -7.59
C PHE A 343 15.37 -1.48 -6.74
N ASP A 344 15.44 -2.73 -7.21
CA ASP A 344 16.17 -3.77 -6.49
C ASP A 344 17.68 -3.46 -6.46
N ARG A 345 18.39 -3.94 -5.43
CA ARG A 345 19.85 -3.77 -5.24
C ARG A 345 20.32 -2.32 -5.02
N ARG A 346 19.43 -1.44 -4.57
CA ARG A 346 19.73 -0.03 -4.24
C ARG A 346 19.84 0.24 -2.74
N GLU A 347 20.18 -0.78 -1.95
CA GLU A 347 20.29 -0.67 -0.50
C GLU A 347 21.38 0.32 -0.07
N LYS A 348 22.40 0.54 -0.90
CA LYS A 348 23.44 1.57 -0.70
C LYS A 348 22.88 3.00 -0.73
N GLU A 349 21.72 3.20 -1.34
CA GLU A 349 20.99 4.47 -1.39
C GLU A 349 19.89 4.53 -0.31
N ASN A 350 19.83 3.54 0.60
CA ASN A 350 18.75 3.33 1.55
C ASN A 350 17.37 3.09 0.90
N ILE A 351 17.35 2.59 -0.34
CA ILE A 351 16.14 2.17 -1.05
C ILE A 351 16.09 0.64 -1.05
N PHE A 352 14.97 0.10 -0.57
CA PHE A 352 14.77 -1.34 -0.39
C PHE A 352 13.49 -1.78 -1.09
N VAL A 353 13.49 -2.98 -1.67
CA VAL A 353 12.28 -3.62 -2.22
C VAL A 353 11.83 -4.72 -1.27
N VAL A 354 10.55 -4.71 -0.89
CA VAL A 354 9.95 -5.73 -0.03
C VAL A 354 8.71 -6.30 -0.69
N ASP A 355 8.63 -7.62 -0.76
CA ASP A 355 7.55 -8.29 -1.48
C ASP A 355 6.40 -8.68 -0.54
N ALA A 356 5.31 -7.91 -0.52
CA ALA A 356 4.07 -8.32 0.16
C ALA A 356 3.26 -9.30 -0.69
N ALA A 357 3.35 -9.21 -2.01
CA ALA A 357 2.56 -10.01 -2.93
C ALA A 357 2.95 -11.49 -2.90
N ILE A 358 4.20 -11.82 -2.55
CA ILE A 358 4.69 -13.20 -2.48
C ILE A 358 3.88 -14.10 -1.54
N ALA A 359 3.18 -13.52 -0.56
CA ALA A 359 2.40 -14.22 0.44
C ALA A 359 0.92 -14.42 0.04
N ILE A 360 0.48 -13.90 -1.12
CA ILE A 360 -0.92 -13.95 -1.53
C ILE A 360 -1.24 -15.30 -2.19
N ASP A 361 -2.19 -16.04 -1.63
CA ASP A 361 -2.80 -17.18 -2.32
C ASP A 361 -3.82 -16.64 -3.32
N ASN A 362 -3.55 -16.74 -4.61
CA ASN A 362 -4.53 -16.26 -5.56
C ASN A 362 -5.87 -17.03 -5.52
N LEU A 363 -5.86 -18.32 -5.21
CA LEU A 363 -7.09 -19.14 -5.27
C LEU A 363 -7.90 -19.05 -3.99
N ASN A 364 -7.26 -19.04 -2.82
CA ASN A 364 -7.97 -19.05 -1.53
C ASN A 364 -7.84 -17.74 -0.76
N GLY A 365 -7.15 -16.76 -1.32
CA GLY A 365 -6.92 -15.46 -0.69
C GLY A 365 -7.99 -14.42 -0.92
N SER A 366 -9.02 -14.74 -1.70
CA SER A 366 -10.10 -13.81 -2.08
C SER A 366 -11.40 -14.19 -1.41
N ASP A 367 -12.32 -13.23 -1.31
CA ASP A 367 -13.69 -13.48 -0.86
C ASP A 367 -14.52 -14.09 -2.00
N PHE A 368 -15.34 -15.07 -1.67
CA PHE A 368 -16.23 -15.77 -2.62
C PHE A 368 -17.70 -15.47 -2.32
N THR A 369 -18.52 -15.36 -3.36
CA THR A 369 -19.98 -15.30 -3.19
C THR A 369 -20.55 -16.69 -2.93
N THR A 370 -21.66 -16.74 -2.20
CA THR A 370 -22.46 -17.96 -2.00
C THR A 370 -23.79 -17.90 -2.76
N ASP A 371 -23.96 -16.89 -3.62
CA ASP A 371 -25.18 -16.67 -4.39
C ASP A 371 -25.29 -17.72 -5.50
N PRO A 372 -26.33 -18.60 -5.46
CA PRO A 372 -26.48 -19.69 -6.41
C PRO A 372 -26.71 -19.22 -7.86
N VAL A 373 -27.03 -17.95 -8.08
CA VAL A 373 -27.08 -17.36 -9.44
C VAL A 373 -25.72 -17.43 -10.12
N TYR A 374 -24.62 -17.32 -9.37
CA TYR A 374 -23.26 -17.33 -9.91
C TYR A 374 -22.55 -18.65 -9.68
N THR A 375 -22.82 -19.32 -8.56
CA THR A 375 -21.99 -20.45 -8.11
C THR A 375 -22.46 -21.80 -8.60
N LYS A 376 -23.65 -21.91 -9.22
CA LYS A 376 -24.06 -23.17 -9.83
C LYS A 376 -23.26 -23.46 -11.09
N PRO A 377 -22.86 -24.73 -11.35
CA PRO A 377 -22.23 -25.11 -12.61
C PRO A 377 -23.03 -24.72 -13.86
N TYR A 378 -24.35 -24.86 -13.79
CA TYR A 378 -25.33 -24.39 -14.77
C TYR A 378 -26.70 -24.22 -14.08
N SER A 379 -27.63 -23.48 -14.69
CA SER A 379 -28.90 -23.06 -14.07
C SER A 379 -29.73 -24.22 -13.51
N GLU A 380 -29.77 -25.34 -14.23
CA GLU A 380 -30.56 -26.53 -13.89
C GLU A 380 -29.78 -27.55 -13.04
N TYR A 381 -28.57 -27.24 -12.58
CA TYR A 381 -27.74 -28.20 -11.86
C TYR A 381 -28.44 -28.68 -10.57
N PRO A 382 -28.73 -30.00 -10.43
CA PRO A 382 -29.49 -30.54 -9.30
C PRO A 382 -28.60 -30.92 -8.11
N GLY A 383 -27.28 -30.88 -8.27
CA GLY A 383 -26.31 -31.22 -7.23
C GLY A 383 -26.08 -30.10 -6.22
N MET A 384 -25.18 -30.35 -5.27
CA MET A 384 -24.82 -29.42 -4.18
C MET A 384 -23.47 -28.73 -4.42
N GLU A 385 -22.76 -29.12 -5.47
CA GLU A 385 -21.46 -28.61 -5.86
C GLU A 385 -21.58 -27.14 -6.30
N ILE A 386 -20.60 -26.34 -5.87
CA ILE A 386 -20.51 -24.92 -6.18
C ILE A 386 -19.17 -24.60 -6.84
N ILE A 387 -19.21 -23.70 -7.81
CA ILE A 387 -18.04 -23.07 -8.42
C ILE A 387 -17.62 -21.90 -7.53
N PRO A 388 -16.33 -21.78 -7.18
CA PRO A 388 -15.83 -20.60 -6.50
C PRO A 388 -15.92 -19.39 -7.44
N VAL A 389 -16.76 -18.42 -7.10
CA VAL A 389 -16.88 -17.15 -7.84
C VAL A 389 -16.47 -16.00 -6.92
N GLN A 390 -15.39 -15.32 -7.29
CA GLN A 390 -14.87 -14.20 -6.51
C GLN A 390 -15.90 -13.08 -6.44
N LYS A 391 -16.03 -12.48 -5.25
CA LYS A 391 -16.84 -11.29 -5.01
C LYS A 391 -15.95 -10.10 -4.66
N GLY A 392 -16.33 -8.92 -5.16
CA GLY A 392 -15.69 -7.67 -4.82
C GLY A 392 -14.42 -7.36 -5.63
N ASN A 393 -13.69 -6.37 -5.15
CA ASN A 393 -12.47 -5.85 -5.78
C ASN A 393 -11.30 -6.86 -5.68
N PRO A 394 -10.16 -6.62 -6.38
CA PRO A 394 -8.99 -7.51 -6.32
C PRO A 394 -8.23 -7.51 -4.98
N HIS A 395 -8.91 -7.21 -3.87
CA HIS A 395 -8.36 -7.18 -2.52
C HIS A 395 -8.40 -8.58 -1.92
N PRO A 396 -7.24 -9.18 -1.59
CA PRO A 396 -7.18 -10.48 -0.95
C PRO A 396 -7.36 -10.34 0.58
N TYR A 397 -8.54 -9.86 1.02
CA TYR A 397 -8.82 -9.62 2.45
C TYR A 397 -8.54 -10.83 3.34
N PRO A 398 -8.90 -12.08 2.97
CA PRO A 398 -8.49 -13.27 3.70
C PRO A 398 -6.98 -13.42 3.91
N ASN A 399 -6.13 -12.94 2.98
CA ASN A 399 -4.67 -12.99 3.11
C ASN A 399 -4.04 -11.74 3.74
N TYR A 400 -4.79 -10.66 3.98
CA TYR A 400 -4.23 -9.47 4.64
C TYR A 400 -3.45 -9.79 5.92
N PRO A 401 -3.90 -10.71 6.80
CA PRO A 401 -3.14 -11.09 7.98
C PRO A 401 -1.70 -11.58 7.74
N ASP A 402 -1.40 -12.06 6.53
CA ASP A 402 -0.11 -12.62 6.15
C ASP A 402 0.74 -11.65 5.29
N MET A 403 0.10 -10.73 4.57
CA MET A 403 0.81 -9.78 3.70
C MET A 403 1.81 -8.89 4.46
N GLY A 404 1.52 -8.57 5.73
CA GLY A 404 2.41 -7.77 6.58
C GLY A 404 3.67 -8.49 7.10
N ILE A 405 3.78 -9.82 6.92
CA ILE A 405 4.87 -10.61 7.51
C ILE A 405 6.23 -10.25 6.89
N SER A 406 6.30 -10.04 5.58
CA SER A 406 7.54 -9.65 4.91
C SER A 406 8.03 -8.28 5.39
N LEU A 407 7.12 -7.31 5.56
CA LEU A 407 7.42 -6.01 6.13
C LEU A 407 7.87 -6.12 7.59
N ALA A 408 7.21 -6.94 8.42
CA ALA A 408 7.64 -7.19 9.79
C ALA A 408 9.06 -7.78 9.87
N GLY A 409 9.37 -8.75 8.99
CA GLY A 409 10.71 -9.33 8.87
C GLY A 409 11.76 -8.29 8.46
N PHE A 410 11.42 -7.43 7.50
CA PHE A 410 12.28 -6.31 7.10
C PHE A 410 12.54 -5.37 8.29
N ILE A 411 11.49 -4.90 8.97
CA ILE A 411 11.62 -3.97 10.09
C ILE A 411 12.48 -4.60 11.19
N GLN A 412 12.27 -5.86 11.55
CA GLN A 412 13.09 -6.51 12.58
C GLN A 412 14.56 -6.67 12.22
N LYS A 413 14.88 -6.78 10.93
CA LYS A 413 16.27 -6.82 10.46
C LYS A 413 16.95 -5.45 10.52
N TYR A 414 16.19 -4.38 10.27
CA TYR A 414 16.72 -3.05 9.94
C TYR A 414 16.33 -1.94 10.91
N ARG A 415 15.62 -2.28 12.00
CA ARG A 415 15.21 -1.36 13.06
C ARG A 415 16.37 -0.81 13.88
#